data_AF-A0A9W9ZP51-F1
#
_entry.id   AF-A0A9W9ZP51-F1
#
_cell.length_a   1.000
_cell.length_b   1.000
_cell.length_c   1.000
_cell.angle_alpha   90.00
_cell.angle_beta   90.00
_cell.angle_gamma   90.00
#
_symmetry.space_group_name_H-M   'P 1'
#
loop_
_entity.id
_entity.type
_entity.pdbx_description
1 polymer ?
#
loop_
_entity_poly.entity_id
_entity_poly.type
_entity_poly.pdbx_seq_one_letter_code
_entity_poly.pdbx_strand_id
1 'polypeptide(L)'
;MKQIKSSVAERVQNDSNFDSIGFKAAFKGFAVFEEACLADDQEILSSSDCLGFIFPYKARGPKGVAVLQMSYAKMHCAVKWGKLFKIKAKEDMDQEILRALRRLFPCVDIPKPLESLYVYWEDGYK
;
A
#
# COMPACT_ATOMS: atom_id res chain seq x y z
N MET A 1 -3.34 2.55 17.46
CA MET A 1 -4.07 3.78 17.06
C MET A 1 -4.59 4.47 18.31
N LYS A 2 -4.30 5.75 18.51
CA LYS A 2 -4.96 6.53 19.59
C LYS A 2 -6.41 6.74 19.17
N GLN A 3 -7.36 6.22 19.96
CA GLN A 3 -8.78 6.55 19.79
C GLN A 3 -8.94 8.06 19.95
N ILE A 4 -9.36 8.74 18.89
CA ILE A 4 -9.73 10.15 18.95
C ILE A 4 -11.10 10.20 19.64
N LYS A 5 -11.10 10.36 20.96
CA LYS A 5 -12.32 10.68 21.72
C LYS A 5 -12.59 12.18 21.59
N SER A 6 -13.23 12.58 20.49
CA SER A 6 -13.78 13.93 20.33
C SER A 6 -15.29 13.85 20.13
N SER A 7 -16.01 14.82 20.68
CA SER A 7 -17.48 14.91 20.59
C SER A 7 -17.99 14.97 19.15
N VAL A 8 -17.14 15.39 18.20
CA VAL A 8 -17.46 15.42 16.77
C VAL A 8 -17.37 14.02 16.17
N ALA A 9 -16.29 13.29 16.45
CA ALA A 9 -16.07 11.95 15.89
C ALA A 9 -17.17 10.98 16.36
N GLU A 10 -17.50 11.03 17.66
CA GLU A 10 -18.57 10.23 18.24
C GLU A 10 -19.94 10.61 17.67
N ARG A 11 -20.22 11.90 17.52
CA ARG A 11 -21.48 12.37 16.91
C ARG A 11 -21.62 11.95 15.45
N VAL A 12 -20.54 12.00 14.67
CA VAL A 12 -20.56 11.56 13.26
C VAL A 12 -20.74 10.04 13.18
N GLN A 13 -20.05 9.26 14.01
CA GLN A 13 -20.19 7.80 14.05
C GLN A 13 -21.59 7.34 14.48
N ASN A 14 -22.27 8.12 15.33
CA ASN A 14 -23.62 7.82 15.81
C ASN A 14 -24.74 8.43 14.93
N ASP A 15 -24.40 9.16 13.87
CA ASP A 15 -25.39 9.71 12.94
C ASP A 15 -26.02 8.60 12.11
N SER A 16 -27.35 8.61 11.94
CA SER A 16 -28.05 7.60 11.13
C SER A 16 -27.62 7.57 9.66
N ASN A 17 -27.03 8.66 9.16
CA ASN A 17 -26.48 8.74 7.82
C ASN A 17 -25.03 8.23 7.74
N PHE A 18 -24.41 7.85 8.85
CA PHE A 18 -23.01 7.40 8.85
C PHE A 18 -22.80 6.17 7.96
N ASP A 19 -23.76 5.25 7.96
CA ASP A 19 -23.74 4.05 7.10
C ASP A 19 -23.93 4.37 5.60
N SER A 20 -24.25 5.61 5.24
CA SER A 20 -24.27 6.05 3.83
C SER A 20 -22.87 6.28 3.26
N ILE A 21 -21.83 6.31 4.12
CA ILE A 21 -20.44 6.40 3.67
C ILE A 21 -20.08 5.08 2.99
N GLY A 22 -19.88 5.13 1.68
CA GLY A 22 -19.36 3.98 0.94
C GLY A 22 -17.95 3.65 1.39
N PHE A 23 -17.80 2.71 2.33
CA PHE A 23 -16.49 2.20 2.72
C PHE A 23 -15.90 1.42 1.56
N LYS A 24 -14.66 1.75 1.21
CA LYS A 24 -13.99 1.15 0.06
C LYS A 24 -12.76 0.40 0.53
N ALA A 25 -12.61 -0.81 0.02
CA ALA A 25 -11.45 -1.63 0.28
C ALA A 25 -10.15 -0.86 0.01
N ALA A 26 -9.16 -1.09 0.85
CA ALA A 26 -7.83 -0.51 0.73
C ALA A 26 -6.79 -1.62 0.86
N PHE A 27 -5.72 -1.52 0.07
CA PHE A 27 -4.59 -2.41 0.14
C PHE A 27 -3.31 -1.57 0.18
N LYS A 28 -2.39 -1.89 1.08
CA LYS A 28 -1.07 -1.29 1.12
C LYS A 28 0.01 -2.35 1.15
N GLY A 29 1.05 -2.13 0.35
CA GLY A 29 2.27 -2.93 0.35
C GLY A 29 3.48 -2.04 0.62
N PHE A 30 4.34 -2.50 1.52
CA PHE A 30 5.58 -1.83 1.92
C PHE A 30 6.74 -2.79 1.81
N ALA A 31 7.91 -2.29 1.43
CA ALA A 31 9.13 -3.07 1.42
C ALA A 31 10.34 -2.23 1.87
N VAL A 32 11.24 -2.88 2.58
CA VAL A 32 12.56 -2.36 2.96
C VAL A 32 13.55 -2.84 1.91
N PHE A 33 14.31 -1.91 1.34
CA PHE A 33 15.39 -2.20 0.40
C PHE A 33 16.72 -1.79 1.01
N GLU A 34 17.78 -2.52 0.66
CA GLU A 34 19.15 -2.21 1.09
C GLU A 34 19.60 -0.84 0.57
N GLU A 35 19.18 -0.49 -0.65
CA GLU A 35 19.37 0.83 -1.25
C GLU A 35 18.10 1.29 -1.97
N ALA A 36 17.93 2.61 -2.07
CA ALA A 36 16.86 3.24 -2.82
C ALA A 36 16.99 2.94 -4.33
N CYS A 37 16.00 2.27 -4.93
CA CYS A 37 16.01 1.90 -6.35
C CYS A 37 15.17 2.84 -7.25
N LEU A 38 14.27 3.62 -6.65
CA LEU A 38 13.48 4.67 -7.32
C LEU A 38 13.98 6.07 -6.94
N ALA A 39 13.71 7.05 -7.81
CA ALA A 39 13.98 8.45 -7.53
C ALA A 39 13.15 8.95 -6.33
N ASP A 40 13.75 9.83 -5.53
CA ASP A 40 13.14 10.36 -4.31
C ASP A 40 11.96 11.32 -4.63
N ASP A 41 11.06 11.47 -3.65
CA ASP A 41 10.09 12.56 -3.54
C ASP A 41 9.00 12.76 -4.62
N GLN A 42 8.76 11.79 -5.51
CA GLN A 42 7.61 11.86 -6.43
C GLN A 42 6.57 10.77 -6.15
N GLU A 43 5.39 11.18 -5.67
CA GLU A 43 4.22 10.30 -5.65
C GLU A 43 3.90 9.87 -7.08
N ILE A 44 3.86 8.56 -7.32
CA ILE A 44 3.56 7.99 -8.62
C ILE A 44 2.16 7.40 -8.55
N LEU A 45 1.22 8.01 -9.26
CA LEU A 45 -0.11 7.45 -9.46
C LEU A 45 -0.11 6.60 -10.74
N SER A 46 -0.40 5.31 -10.59
CA SER A 46 -0.51 4.39 -11.72
C SER A 46 -1.71 3.46 -11.59
N SER A 47 -2.45 3.32 -12.69
CA SER A 47 -3.45 2.26 -12.84
C SER A 47 -2.84 0.93 -13.28
N SER A 48 -1.56 0.92 -13.68
CA SER A 48 -0.87 -0.28 -14.14
C SER A 48 -0.84 -1.35 -13.05
N ASP A 49 -1.20 -2.58 -13.45
CA ASP A 49 -1.31 -3.75 -12.58
C ASP A 49 -2.12 -3.55 -11.29
N CYS A 50 -2.94 -2.48 -11.21
CA CYS A 50 -3.67 -2.06 -10.02
C CYS A 50 -2.79 -1.62 -8.83
N LEU A 51 -1.57 -1.11 -9.06
CA LEU A 51 -0.67 -0.67 -7.99
C LEU A 51 -1.16 0.59 -7.24
N GLY A 52 -1.92 1.45 -7.92
CA GLY A 52 -2.46 2.67 -7.32
C GLY A 52 -1.36 3.68 -7.07
N PHE A 53 -1.27 4.18 -5.83
CA PHE A 53 -0.25 5.14 -5.46
C PHE A 53 1.02 4.45 -4.96
N ILE A 54 2.16 4.85 -5.51
CA ILE A 54 3.49 4.44 -5.06
C ILE A 54 4.14 5.67 -4.46
N PHE A 55 4.66 5.53 -3.26
CA PHE A 55 5.36 6.61 -2.58
C PHE A 55 6.81 6.17 -2.40
N PRO A 56 7.73 6.74 -3.21
CA PRO A 56 9.16 6.56 -3.05
C PRO A 56 9.64 7.07 -1.69
N TYR A 57 10.92 6.84 -1.45
CA TYR A 57 11.58 7.13 -0.20
C TYR A 57 11.48 8.63 0.13
N LYS A 58 10.96 8.94 1.32
CA LYS A 58 11.00 10.30 1.88
C LYS A 58 12.38 10.62 2.48
N ALA A 59 13.06 9.58 2.96
CA ALA A 59 14.37 9.67 3.59
C ALA A 59 15.09 8.32 3.48
N ARG A 60 16.42 8.37 3.55
CA ARG A 60 17.29 7.20 3.55
C ARG A 60 17.81 6.97 4.97
N GLY A 61 17.76 5.72 5.40
CA GLY A 61 18.37 5.26 6.63
C GLY A 61 19.89 5.06 6.49
N PRO A 62 20.54 4.57 7.55
CA PRO A 62 21.96 4.23 7.51
C PRO A 62 22.28 3.33 6.33
N LYS A 63 23.39 3.60 5.63
CA LYS A 63 23.87 2.84 4.47
C LYS A 63 22.90 2.82 3.27
N GLY A 64 21.98 3.78 3.17
CA GLY A 64 21.08 3.90 2.01
C GLY A 64 19.79 3.09 2.12
N VAL A 65 19.59 2.35 3.22
CA VAL A 65 18.38 1.54 3.47
C VAL A 65 17.15 2.42 3.38
N ALA A 66 16.13 1.97 2.65
CA ALA A 66 14.97 2.81 2.40
C ALA A 66 13.67 2.00 2.29
N VAL A 67 12.57 2.60 2.76
CA VAL A 67 11.23 1.99 2.74
C VAL A 67 10.43 2.55 1.59
N LEU A 68 9.98 1.67 0.71
CA LEU A 68 9.11 1.98 -0.42
C LEU A 68 7.67 1.55 -0.09
N GLN A 69 6.70 2.46 -0.23
CA GLN A 69 5.31 2.05 -0.34
C GLN A 69 5.06 1.60 -1.78
N MET A 70 5.21 0.30 -2.02
CA MET A 70 5.11 -0.36 -3.32
C MET A 70 3.71 -0.26 -3.94
N SER A 71 2.68 -0.17 -3.10
CA SER A 71 1.31 -0.01 -3.55
C SER A 71 0.46 0.63 -2.45
N TYR A 72 -0.40 1.55 -2.86
CA TYR A 72 -1.61 1.90 -2.16
C TYR A 72 -2.77 1.90 -3.14
N ALA A 73 -3.43 0.75 -3.19
CA ALA A 73 -4.59 0.51 -4.02
C ALA A 73 -5.88 0.76 -3.23
N LYS A 74 -6.90 1.22 -3.94
CA LYS A 74 -8.26 1.45 -3.42
C LYS A 74 -9.28 0.72 -4.29
N MET A 75 -10.46 0.48 -3.74
CA MET A 75 -11.62 -0.04 -4.48
C MET A 75 -11.32 -1.40 -5.15
N HIS A 76 -11.74 -1.61 -6.41
CA HIS A 76 -11.55 -2.86 -7.13
C HIS A 76 -10.08 -3.32 -7.18
N CYS A 77 -9.12 -2.40 -7.28
CA CYS A 77 -7.70 -2.73 -7.23
C CYS A 77 -7.26 -3.24 -5.86
N ALA A 78 -7.79 -2.65 -4.77
CA ALA A 78 -7.56 -3.18 -3.44
C ALA A 78 -8.17 -4.57 -3.27
N VAL A 79 -9.37 -4.83 -3.80
CA VAL A 79 -9.99 -6.16 -3.78
C VAL A 79 -9.14 -7.18 -4.55
N LYS A 80 -8.58 -6.82 -5.71
CA LYS A 80 -7.68 -7.68 -6.49
C LYS A 80 -6.48 -8.10 -5.66
N TRP A 81 -5.75 -7.14 -5.09
CA TRP A 81 -4.56 -7.42 -4.28
C TRP A 81 -4.91 -8.11 -2.95
N GLY A 82 -6.02 -7.72 -2.32
CA GLY A 82 -6.53 -8.33 -1.10
C GLY A 82 -6.87 -9.81 -1.27
N LYS A 83 -7.47 -10.20 -2.41
CA LYS A 83 -7.70 -11.61 -2.75
C LYS A 83 -6.40 -12.39 -2.87
N LEU A 84 -5.39 -11.82 -3.56
CA LEU A 84 -4.08 -12.45 -3.69
C LEU A 84 -3.40 -12.59 -2.32
N PHE A 85 -3.43 -11.53 -1.50
CA PHE A 85 -2.87 -11.53 -0.15
C PHE A 85 -3.52 -12.57 0.77
N LYS A 86 -4.84 -12.79 0.67
CA LYS A 86 -5.56 -13.79 1.48
C LYS A 86 -5.21 -15.24 1.11
N ILE A 87 -4.78 -15.52 -0.13
CA ILE A 87 -4.59 -16.90 -0.63
C ILE A 87 -3.13 -17.29 -0.85
N LYS A 88 -2.23 -16.33 -1.08
CA LYS A 88 -0.82 -16.59 -1.40
C LYS A 88 0.02 -16.65 -0.14
N ALA A 89 1.06 -17.49 -0.18
CA ALA A 89 2.17 -17.36 0.76
C ALA A 89 2.85 -16.00 0.61
N LYS A 90 3.54 -15.55 1.65
CA LYS A 90 4.20 -14.24 1.67
C LYS A 90 5.17 -14.07 0.51
N GLU A 91 5.95 -15.10 0.21
CA GLU A 91 6.97 -15.11 -0.83
C GLU A 91 6.33 -14.99 -2.23
N ASP A 92 5.19 -15.65 -2.44
CA ASP A 92 4.44 -15.54 -3.69
C ASP A 92 3.82 -14.16 -3.85
N MET A 93 3.34 -13.56 -2.76
CA MET A 93 2.84 -12.18 -2.76
C MET A 93 3.95 -11.19 -3.09
N ASP A 94 5.14 -11.36 -2.51
CA ASP A 94 6.34 -10.58 -2.83
C ASP A 94 6.68 -10.67 -4.31
N GLN A 95 6.68 -11.88 -4.88
CA GLN A 95 6.95 -12.06 -6.31
C GLN A 95 5.93 -11.35 -7.21
N GLU A 96 4.64 -11.44 -6.89
CA GLU A 96 3.60 -10.78 -7.71
C GLU A 96 3.71 -9.26 -7.67
N ILE A 97 3.94 -8.67 -6.49
CA ILE A 97 4.05 -7.21 -6.39
C ILE A 97 5.34 -6.70 -7.05
N LEU A 98 6.47 -7.40 -6.90
CA LEU A 98 7.72 -7.04 -7.57
C LEU A 98 7.60 -7.18 -9.09
N ARG A 99 6.87 -8.19 -9.58
CA ARG A 99 6.59 -8.34 -11.01
C ARG A 99 5.78 -7.16 -11.55
N ALA A 100 4.76 -6.72 -10.81
CA ALA A 100 3.97 -5.53 -11.17
C ALA A 100 4.83 -4.26 -11.19
N LEU A 101 5.68 -4.06 -10.17
CA LEU A 101 6.59 -2.92 -10.10
C LEU A 101 7.57 -2.91 -11.28
N ARG A 102 8.18 -4.04 -11.62
CA ARG A 102 9.13 -4.15 -12.75
C ARG A 102 8.47 -3.85 -14.10
N ARG A 103 7.19 -4.18 -14.28
CA ARG A 103 6.44 -3.78 -15.48
C ARG A 103 6.18 -2.28 -15.53
N LEU A 104 5.93 -1.65 -14.37
CA LEU A 104 5.74 -0.21 -14.29
C LEU A 104 7.05 0.56 -14.50
N PHE A 105 8.17 0.00 -14.01
CA PHE A 105 9.50 0.59 -14.12
C PHE A 105 10.46 -0.34 -14.89
N PRO A 106 10.26 -0.52 -16.20
CA PRO A 106 11.00 -1.51 -16.99
C PRO A 106 12.51 -1.20 -17.10
N CYS A 107 12.91 0.05 -16.87
CA CYS A 107 14.31 0.49 -16.92
C CYS A 107 14.98 0.53 -15.53
N VAL A 108 14.28 0.12 -14.47
CA VAL A 108 14.80 0.10 -13.10
C VAL A 108 15.04 -1.33 -12.68
N ASP A 109 16.26 -1.62 -12.23
CA ASP A 109 16.52 -2.89 -11.56
C ASP A 109 15.96 -2.84 -10.13
N ILE A 110 14.80 -3.46 -9.93
CA ILE A 110 14.15 -3.53 -8.62
C ILE A 110 14.67 -4.78 -7.91
N PRO A 111 15.51 -4.64 -6.87
CA PRO A 111 16.12 -5.76 -6.19
C PRO A 111 15.10 -6.53 -5.35
N LYS A 112 15.53 -7.65 -4.76
CA LYS A 112 14.72 -8.33 -3.75
C LYS A 112 14.70 -7.48 -2.46
N PRO A 113 13.54 -7.25 -1.85
CA PRO A 113 13.47 -6.53 -0.58
C PRO A 113 14.04 -7.36 0.57
N LEU A 114 14.59 -6.68 1.58
CA LEU A 114 15.03 -7.28 2.83
C LEU A 114 13.84 -7.80 3.65
N GLU A 115 12.78 -7.01 3.67
CA GLU A 115 11.53 -7.31 4.36
C GLU A 115 10.37 -6.63 3.62
N SER A 116 9.17 -7.18 3.75
CA SER A 116 7.95 -6.59 3.20
C SER A 116 6.72 -6.88 4.07
N LEU A 117 5.78 -5.95 4.03
CA LEU A 117 4.53 -6.00 4.78
C LEU A 117 3.37 -5.65 3.87
N TYR A 118 2.28 -6.41 4.00
CA TYR A 118 1.03 -6.16 3.29
C TYR A 118 -0.11 -6.03 4.27
N VAL A 119 -1.00 -5.09 4.00
CA VAL A 119 -2.21 -4.91 4.78
C VAL A 119 -3.38 -4.71 3.84
N TYR A 120 -4.45 -5.46 4.09
CA TYR A 120 -5.70 -5.36 3.34
C TYR A 120 -6.84 -5.03 4.31
N TRP A 121 -7.53 -3.95 4.01
CA TRP A 121 -8.79 -3.56 4.65
C TRP A 121 -9.90 -3.83 3.66
N GLU A 122 -10.72 -4.84 3.94
CA GLU A 122 -11.91 -5.15 3.14
C GLU A 122 -12.98 -4.06 3.29
N ASP A 123 -13.08 -3.52 4.51
CA ASP A 123 -13.88 -2.37 4.88
C ASP A 123 -12.95 -1.37 5.59
N GLY A 124 -12.81 -0.17 5.03
CA GLY A 124 -11.85 0.83 5.51
C GLY A 124 -12.18 1.45 6.88
N TYR A 125 -13.32 1.08 7.48
CA TYR A 125 -13.76 1.60 8.77
C TYR A 125 -13.84 0.55 9.90
N LYS A 126 -13.73 -0.75 9.59
CA LYS A 126 -13.85 -1.85 10.55
C LYS A 126 -12.53 -2.53 10.84
#